data_AF-A0A7J3TY64-F1
#
_entry.id   AF-A0A7J3TY64-F1
#
_cell.length_a   1.000
_cell.length_b   1.000
_cell.length_c   1.000
_cell.angle_alpha   90.00
_cell.angle_beta   90.00
_cell.angle_gamma   90.00
#
_symmetry.space_group_name_H-M   'P 1'
#
loop_
_entity.id
_entity.type
_entity.pdbx_description
1 polymer ?
#
loop_
_entity_poly.entity_id
_entity_poly.type
_entity_poly.pdbx_seq_one_letter_code
_entity_poly.pdbx_strand_id
1 'polypeptide(L)'
;MYSRDRVIAAVNCEEPDRVPIYLRPFERNYLMDNSKVWRSQFERVEMFLSLGLDDILSIQTPLTMSSEVEVRVFKKIESGEAYPLLVKEYHTSKGVLRHVVRMTRDWPHGEDIPIFSDYIVPKARTKKYLVEGEEDLDALSVLFRRPEGLAVENFLKEADVVREFAEENNVLVEGWGPMGGDAVVWLCGVENVIRWAFTKPEFLMRLLRIVLGWDLWSIELL
;
A
#
# COMPACT_ATOMS: atom_id res chain seq x y z
N MET A 1 -28.04 -17.51 -1.31
CA MET A 1 -26.88 -17.18 -2.17
C MET A 1 -25.64 -17.12 -1.28
N TYR A 2 -24.48 -17.56 -1.75
CA TYR A 2 -23.23 -17.40 -1.00
C TYR A 2 -22.73 -15.95 -1.07
N SER A 3 -21.77 -15.58 -0.20
CA SER A 3 -21.14 -14.25 -0.18
C SER A 3 -20.61 -13.86 -1.56
N ARG A 4 -19.83 -14.75 -2.19
CA ARG A 4 -19.28 -14.56 -3.54
C ARG A 4 -20.37 -14.20 -4.55
N ASP A 5 -21.39 -15.05 -4.68
CA ASP A 5 -22.40 -14.88 -5.72
C ASP A 5 -23.21 -13.59 -5.49
N ARG A 6 -23.46 -13.25 -4.21
CA ARG A 6 -24.15 -12.01 -3.83
C ARG A 6 -23.37 -10.77 -4.23
N VAL A 7 -22.06 -10.75 -3.96
CA VAL A 7 -21.19 -9.64 -4.33
C VAL A 7 -21.04 -9.53 -5.84
N ILE A 8 -20.88 -10.66 -6.56
CA ILE A 8 -20.82 -10.67 -8.03
C ILE A 8 -22.10 -10.11 -8.64
N ALA A 9 -23.28 -10.55 -8.19
CA ALA A 9 -24.57 -10.05 -8.66
C ALA A 9 -24.65 -8.52 -8.49
N ALA A 10 -24.27 -8.02 -7.31
CA ALA A 10 -24.26 -6.58 -7.04
C ALA A 10 -23.27 -5.80 -7.95
N VAL A 11 -22.07 -6.31 -8.18
CA VAL A 11 -21.08 -5.71 -9.10
C VAL A 11 -21.62 -5.66 -10.54
N ASN A 12 -22.31 -6.71 -10.97
CA ASN A 12 -22.93 -6.80 -12.30
C ASN A 12 -24.26 -6.04 -12.43
N CYS A 13 -24.69 -5.33 -11.38
CA CYS A 13 -25.99 -4.64 -11.33
C CYS A 13 -27.20 -5.59 -11.51
N GLU A 14 -27.06 -6.85 -11.08
CA GLU A 14 -28.12 -7.86 -11.00
C GLU A 14 -28.78 -7.83 -9.61
N GLU A 15 -29.92 -8.51 -9.43
CA GLU A 15 -30.63 -8.58 -8.16
C GLU A 15 -30.06 -9.71 -7.26
N PRO A 16 -29.38 -9.38 -6.14
CA PRO A 16 -28.94 -10.37 -5.18
C PRO A 16 -30.08 -10.86 -4.27
N ASP A 17 -29.87 -11.96 -3.53
CA ASP A 17 -30.85 -12.47 -2.55
C ASP A 17 -31.10 -11.53 -1.36
N ARG A 18 -30.16 -10.61 -1.09
CA ARG A 18 -30.28 -9.45 -0.20
C ARG A 18 -29.17 -8.46 -0.54
N VAL A 19 -29.26 -7.23 -0.03
CA VAL A 19 -28.18 -6.24 -0.12
C VAL A 19 -26.88 -6.82 0.51
N PRO A 20 -25.77 -6.91 -0.24
CA PRO A 20 -24.49 -7.33 0.33
C PRO A 20 -24.00 -6.32 1.37
N ILE A 21 -23.51 -6.82 2.51
CA ILE A 21 -22.96 -5.99 3.58
C ILE A 21 -21.49 -6.36 3.74
N TYR A 22 -20.64 -5.63 3.03
CA TYR A 22 -19.18 -5.74 3.12
C TYR A 22 -18.62 -4.61 3.98
N LEU A 23 -17.88 -4.97 5.03
CA LEU A 23 -17.16 -4.02 5.88
C LEU A 23 -15.66 -4.22 5.65
N ARG A 24 -14.93 -3.14 5.35
CA ARG A 24 -13.47 -3.13 5.23
C ARG A 24 -12.84 -2.46 6.45
N PRO A 25 -12.37 -3.22 7.46
CA PRO A 25 -11.71 -2.65 8.63
C PRO A 25 -10.36 -2.06 8.22
N PHE A 26 -10.11 -0.80 8.55
CA PHE A 26 -8.82 -0.12 8.30
C PHE A 26 -7.97 -0.15 9.58
N GLU A 27 -6.71 -0.59 9.46
CA GLU A 27 -5.70 -0.64 10.55
C GLU A 27 -6.17 -1.29 11.86
N ARG A 28 -7.18 -2.16 11.81
CA ARG A 28 -7.71 -2.87 12.98
C ARG A 28 -8.03 -4.32 12.65
N ASN A 29 -7.85 -5.17 13.65
CA ASN A 29 -8.11 -6.60 13.57
C ASN A 29 -9.23 -7.07 14.51
N TYR A 30 -10.18 -6.18 14.80
CA TYR A 30 -11.37 -6.44 15.61
C TYR A 30 -12.56 -5.62 15.09
N LEU A 31 -13.79 -6.05 15.42
CA LEU A 31 -15.02 -5.45 14.86
C LEU A 31 -15.48 -4.24 15.68
N MET A 32 -15.93 -4.48 16.91
CA MET A 32 -16.43 -3.47 17.85
C MET A 32 -15.49 -3.27 19.03
N ASP A 33 -15.01 -4.37 19.62
CA ASP A 33 -14.07 -4.37 20.73
C ASP A 33 -13.06 -5.53 20.60
N ASN A 34 -12.03 -5.50 21.47
CA ASN A 34 -10.92 -6.45 21.45
C ASN A 34 -11.27 -7.87 21.96
N SER A 35 -12.54 -8.18 22.24
CA SER A 35 -12.95 -9.55 22.62
C SER A 35 -12.96 -10.53 21.45
N LYS A 36 -13.13 -10.01 20.22
CA LYS A 36 -13.14 -10.80 18.97
C LYS A 36 -12.11 -10.26 17.99
N VAL A 37 -10.87 -10.70 18.21
CA VAL A 37 -9.72 -10.36 17.37
C VAL A 37 -9.51 -11.47 16.34
N TRP A 38 -9.26 -11.11 15.09
CA TRP A 38 -8.79 -12.04 14.06
C TRP A 38 -7.29 -11.84 13.81
N ARG A 39 -6.58 -12.91 13.48
CA ARG A 39 -5.13 -12.90 13.22
C ARG A 39 -4.80 -12.99 11.73
N SER A 40 -5.76 -13.43 10.94
CA SER A 40 -5.62 -13.60 9.50
C SER A 40 -6.91 -13.15 8.79
N GLN A 41 -6.81 -12.97 7.48
CA GLN A 41 -7.99 -12.75 6.65
C GLN A 41 -8.94 -13.97 6.65
N PHE A 42 -8.43 -15.18 6.86
CA PHE A 42 -9.22 -16.41 6.97
C PHE A 42 -10.12 -16.39 8.21
N GLU A 43 -9.54 -16.10 9.39
CA GLU A 43 -10.30 -15.96 10.64
C GLU A 43 -11.34 -14.82 10.55
N ARG A 44 -11.00 -13.73 9.85
CA ARG A 44 -11.92 -12.61 9.62
C ARG A 44 -13.12 -13.06 8.78
N VAL A 45 -12.89 -13.77 7.67
CA VAL A 45 -13.94 -14.28 6.79
C VAL A 45 -14.88 -15.21 7.55
N GLU A 46 -14.36 -16.21 8.26
CA GLU A 46 -15.19 -17.13 9.05
C GLU A 46 -16.06 -16.37 10.06
N MET A 47 -15.46 -15.42 10.76
CA MET A 47 -16.18 -14.60 11.73
C MET A 47 -17.25 -13.74 11.06
N PHE A 48 -16.95 -13.07 9.94
CA PHE A 48 -17.88 -12.17 9.25
C PHE A 48 -19.07 -12.94 8.67
N LEU A 49 -18.79 -14.08 8.02
CA LEU A 49 -19.83 -14.96 7.50
C LEU A 49 -20.74 -15.48 8.63
N SER A 50 -20.19 -15.83 9.79
CA SER A 50 -20.98 -16.28 10.95
C SER A 50 -21.95 -15.22 11.50
N LEU A 51 -21.67 -13.94 11.23
CA LEU A 51 -22.52 -12.79 11.61
C LEU A 51 -23.51 -12.40 10.49
N GLY A 52 -23.53 -13.11 9.37
CA GLY A 52 -24.31 -12.74 8.20
C GLY A 52 -23.77 -11.51 7.46
N LEU A 53 -22.48 -11.22 7.59
CA LEU A 53 -21.78 -10.22 6.79
C LEU A 53 -21.15 -10.90 5.57
N ASP A 54 -20.97 -10.13 4.50
CA ASP A 54 -20.22 -10.55 3.32
C ASP A 54 -18.75 -10.18 3.50
N ASP A 55 -17.87 -11.00 2.95
CA ASP A 55 -16.44 -10.75 3.00
C ASP A 55 -15.72 -11.24 1.75
N ILE A 56 -14.51 -10.69 1.56
CA ILE A 56 -13.62 -10.86 0.42
C ILE A 56 -12.19 -11.03 0.97
N LEU A 57 -11.43 -11.94 0.39
CA LEU A 57 -10.00 -12.13 0.66
C LEU A 57 -9.18 -11.24 -0.27
N SER A 58 -8.01 -10.83 0.16
CA SER A 58 -7.09 -10.02 -0.65
C SER A 58 -5.77 -10.75 -0.86
N ILE A 59 -5.26 -10.73 -2.09
CA ILE A 59 -3.87 -11.07 -2.41
C ILE A 59 -3.13 -9.79 -2.80
N GLN A 60 -1.90 -9.64 -2.31
CA GLN A 60 -1.07 -8.48 -2.61
C GLN A 60 0.14 -8.90 -3.41
N THR A 61 0.31 -8.32 -4.59
CA THR A 61 1.49 -8.58 -5.42
C THR A 61 2.75 -8.03 -4.75
N PRO A 62 3.89 -8.74 -4.84
CA PRO A 62 5.13 -8.26 -4.26
C PRO A 62 5.62 -7.01 -5.01
N LEU A 63 6.05 -6.00 -4.28
CA LEU A 63 6.84 -4.90 -4.83
C LEU A 63 8.29 -5.06 -4.37
N THR A 64 9.17 -5.37 -5.30
CA THR A 64 10.54 -5.80 -4.97
C THR A 64 11.51 -4.62 -5.04
N MET A 65 12.11 -4.27 -3.90
CA MET A 65 13.23 -3.31 -3.87
C MET A 65 14.37 -3.83 -4.74
N SER A 66 14.99 -2.96 -5.52
CA SER A 66 16.17 -3.33 -6.30
C SER A 66 17.32 -3.74 -5.37
N SER A 67 18.01 -4.83 -5.69
CA SER A 67 19.13 -5.35 -4.88
C SER A 67 20.34 -4.40 -4.84
N GLU A 68 20.40 -3.44 -5.77
CA GLU A 68 21.43 -2.40 -5.81
C GLU A 68 21.15 -1.24 -4.83
N VAL A 69 19.97 -1.21 -4.20
CA VAL A 69 19.58 -0.12 -3.32
C VAL A 69 20.06 -0.40 -1.90
N GLU A 70 20.94 0.46 -1.39
CA GLU A 70 21.30 0.47 0.02
C GLU A 70 20.35 1.39 0.80
N VAL A 71 19.72 0.86 1.85
CA VAL A 71 18.79 1.61 2.69
C VAL A 71 19.47 1.96 4.01
N ARG A 72 19.43 3.24 4.39
CA ARG A 72 19.89 3.71 5.70
C ARG A 72 18.76 4.41 6.42
N VAL A 73 18.53 4.03 7.67
CA VAL A 73 17.58 4.70 8.55
C VAL A 73 18.30 5.13 9.81
N PHE A 74 18.13 6.39 10.19
CA PHE A 74 18.71 6.90 11.42
C PHE A 74 17.86 8.00 12.03
N LYS A 75 17.99 8.14 13.34
CA LYS A 75 17.27 9.12 14.15
C LYS A 75 18.14 10.34 14.41
N LYS A 76 17.56 11.52 14.29
CA LYS A 76 18.22 12.80 14.59
C LYS A 76 17.39 13.59 15.61
N ILE A 77 18.07 14.16 16.59
CA ILE A 77 17.49 15.12 17.53
C ILE A 77 18.00 16.49 17.11
N GLU A 78 17.09 17.38 16.71
CA GLU A 78 17.43 18.74 16.27
C GLU A 78 16.87 19.77 17.25
N SER A 79 17.65 20.82 17.52
CA SER A 79 17.20 21.94 18.34
C SER A 79 16.04 22.65 17.65
N GLY A 80 14.92 22.82 18.37
CA GLY A 80 13.70 23.46 17.87
C GLY A 80 12.65 22.49 17.32
N GLU A 81 12.95 21.20 17.17
CA GLU A 81 11.94 20.20 16.82
C GLU A 81 11.30 19.60 18.08
N ALA A 82 9.97 19.56 18.12
CA ALA A 82 9.22 19.00 19.25
C ALA A 82 9.32 17.47 19.35
N TYR A 83 9.70 16.81 18.26
CA TYR A 83 9.82 15.37 18.13
C TYR A 83 11.15 15.02 17.44
N PRO A 84 11.76 13.87 17.74
CA PRO A 84 12.89 13.38 16.96
C PRO A 84 12.51 13.22 15.49
N LEU A 85 13.48 13.45 14.61
CA LEU A 85 13.34 13.20 13.19
C LEU A 85 13.84 11.79 12.86
N LEU A 86 13.07 11.03 12.09
CA LEU A 86 13.57 9.87 11.38
C LEU A 86 13.98 10.31 9.99
N VAL A 87 15.16 9.86 9.56
CA VAL A 87 15.69 10.09 8.22
C VAL A 87 15.88 8.71 7.59
N LYS A 88 15.29 8.52 6.40
CA LYS A 88 15.49 7.32 5.59
C LYS A 88 16.07 7.72 4.24
N GLU A 89 17.16 7.08 3.88
CA GLU A 89 17.85 7.28 2.61
C GLU A 89 17.87 5.99 1.81
N TYR A 90 17.63 6.15 0.51
CA TYR A 90 17.77 5.09 -0.48
C TYR A 90 18.90 5.50 -1.41
N HIS A 91 20.03 4.83 -1.29
CA HIS A 91 21.19 5.03 -2.13
C HIS A 91 21.04 4.13 -3.36
N THR A 92 20.80 4.75 -4.51
CA THR A 92 20.59 4.06 -5.79
C THR A 92 21.76 4.32 -6.73
N SER A 93 21.87 3.56 -7.81
CA SER A 93 22.87 3.80 -8.87
C SER A 93 22.68 5.14 -9.61
N LYS A 94 21.53 5.80 -9.45
CA LYS A 94 21.20 7.09 -10.11
C LYS A 94 21.08 8.27 -9.14
N GLY A 95 21.36 8.09 -7.85
CA GLY A 95 21.27 9.16 -6.86
C GLY A 95 20.70 8.69 -5.52
N VAL A 96 20.56 9.63 -4.59
CA VAL A 96 20.07 9.34 -3.23
C VAL A 96 18.70 9.98 -3.04
N LEU A 97 17.69 9.16 -2.75
CA LEU A 97 16.38 9.64 -2.30
C LEU A 97 16.40 9.76 -0.77
N ARG A 98 15.85 10.84 -0.22
CA ARG A 98 15.83 11.08 1.22
C ARG A 98 14.44 11.48 1.69
N HIS A 99 13.91 10.74 2.66
CA HIS A 99 12.67 11.03 3.36
C HIS A 99 12.98 11.45 4.80
N VAL A 100 12.35 12.53 5.28
CA VAL A 100 12.47 12.99 6.67
C VAL A 100 11.08 13.18 7.28
N VAL A 101 10.83 12.50 8.40
CA VAL A 101 9.55 12.59 9.13
C VAL A 101 9.77 12.85 10.61
N ARG A 102 8.81 13.50 11.25
CA ARG A 102 8.72 13.61 12.71
C ARG A 102 8.19 12.30 13.29
N MET A 103 8.94 11.71 14.21
CA MET A 103 8.51 10.55 14.98
C MET A 103 7.60 11.00 16.14
N THR A 104 6.37 11.40 15.80
CA THR A 104 5.36 11.81 16.77
C THR A 104 4.88 10.63 17.62
N ARG A 105 4.16 10.90 18.72
CA ARG A 105 3.75 9.88 19.70
C ARG A 105 2.89 8.76 19.11
N ASP A 106 2.11 9.07 18.10
CA ASP A 106 1.19 8.18 17.38
C ASP A 106 1.87 7.49 16.17
N TRP A 107 3.19 7.61 16.00
CA TRP A 107 3.91 6.95 14.91
C TRP A 107 3.89 5.42 15.06
N PRO A 108 3.29 4.66 14.14
CA PRO A 108 3.09 3.22 14.33
C PRO A 108 4.24 2.37 13.78
N HIS A 109 5.17 2.96 13.01
CA HIS A 109 6.16 2.22 12.22
C HIS A 109 7.51 2.02 12.93
N GLY A 110 7.58 2.28 14.24
CA GLY A 110 8.83 2.16 15.00
C GLY A 110 9.94 3.08 14.46
N GLU A 111 11.15 2.56 14.28
CA GLU A 111 12.29 3.31 13.74
C GLU A 111 12.48 3.12 12.23
N ASP A 112 11.38 2.93 11.48
CA ASP A 112 11.41 2.90 10.01
C ASP A 112 10.42 3.90 9.39
N ILE A 113 10.65 4.28 8.14
CA ILE A 113 9.73 5.07 7.31
C ILE A 113 9.24 4.21 6.13
N PRO A 114 7.97 3.77 6.10
CA PRO A 114 7.42 3.08 4.93
C PRO A 114 7.35 4.04 3.72
N ILE A 115 7.55 3.51 2.51
CA ILE A 115 7.48 4.30 1.26
C ILE A 115 6.04 4.70 0.95
N PHE A 116 5.10 3.81 1.23
CA PHE A 116 3.67 3.96 0.93
C PHE A 116 2.90 3.84 2.24
N SER A 117 2.49 4.98 2.80
CA SER A 117 1.75 5.04 4.06
C SER A 117 1.02 6.37 4.21
N ASP A 118 -0.17 6.34 4.77
CA ASP A 118 -0.93 7.58 5.01
C ASP A 118 -0.28 8.46 6.08
N TYR A 119 0.54 7.90 6.96
CA TYR A 119 1.22 8.66 8.01
C TYR A 119 2.29 9.62 7.46
N ILE A 120 2.80 9.38 6.26
CA ILE A 120 3.84 10.21 5.61
C ILE A 120 3.27 11.28 4.66
N VAL A 121 1.96 11.29 4.40
CA VAL A 121 1.34 12.32 3.54
C VAL A 121 1.29 13.70 4.21
N PRO A 122 0.90 13.84 5.50
CA PRO A 122 0.68 15.16 6.10
C PRO A 122 1.98 15.94 6.30
N LYS A 123 2.01 17.17 5.81
CA LYS A 123 3.13 18.13 5.98
C LYS A 123 3.45 18.45 7.45
N ALA A 124 2.48 18.27 8.35
CA ALA A 124 2.71 18.39 9.79
C ALA A 124 3.72 17.35 10.30
N ARG A 125 3.74 16.15 9.71
CA ARG A 125 4.67 15.07 10.05
C ARG A 125 5.89 15.07 9.13
N THR A 126 5.69 15.26 7.83
CA THR A 126 6.75 15.11 6.82
C THR A 126 7.51 16.42 6.61
N LYS A 127 8.82 16.40 6.85
CA LYS A 127 9.74 17.53 6.68
C LYS A 127 10.33 17.59 5.29
N LYS A 128 10.59 16.42 4.70
CA LYS A 128 11.11 16.25 3.35
C LYS A 128 10.48 15.01 2.76
N TYR A 129 9.80 15.16 1.63
CA TYR A 129 9.23 14.03 0.89
C TYR A 129 10.31 13.29 0.09
N LEU A 130 10.01 12.07 -0.33
CA LEU A 130 10.94 11.26 -1.12
C LEU A 130 11.21 11.89 -2.50
N VAL A 131 10.20 12.59 -3.06
CA VAL A 131 10.29 13.33 -4.31
C VAL A 131 9.91 14.78 -4.08
N GLU A 132 10.82 15.71 -4.34
CA GLU A 132 10.60 17.16 -4.29
C GLU A 132 10.85 17.85 -5.64
N GLY A 133 11.52 17.18 -6.57
CA GLY A 133 11.82 17.71 -7.90
C GLY A 133 12.20 16.68 -8.97
N GLU A 134 12.61 17.19 -10.13
CA GLU A 134 12.99 16.40 -11.32
C GLU A 134 14.26 15.57 -11.06
N GLU A 135 15.14 16.08 -10.21
CA GLU A 135 16.39 15.46 -9.78
C GLU A 135 16.18 14.11 -9.07
N ASP A 136 14.99 13.90 -8.48
CA ASP A 136 14.67 12.68 -7.73
C ASP A 136 14.17 11.56 -8.66
N LEU A 137 13.66 11.88 -9.86
CA LEU A 137 12.96 10.90 -10.70
C LEU A 137 13.88 9.79 -11.21
N ASP A 138 15.12 10.11 -11.52
CA ASP A 138 16.08 9.12 -12.03
C ASP A 138 16.41 8.10 -10.93
N ALA A 139 16.68 8.54 -9.70
CA ALA A 139 16.86 7.65 -8.55
C ALA A 139 15.60 6.85 -8.23
N LEU A 140 14.41 7.48 -8.31
CA LEU A 140 13.13 6.80 -8.10
C LEU A 140 12.88 5.70 -9.14
N SER A 141 13.24 5.93 -10.41
CA SER A 141 13.01 4.99 -11.51
C SER A 141 13.67 3.63 -11.33
N VAL A 142 14.72 3.56 -10.49
CA VAL A 142 15.50 2.34 -10.22
C VAL A 142 15.32 1.84 -8.78
N LEU A 143 14.43 2.44 -8.01
CA LEU A 143 14.17 2.07 -6.62
C LEU A 143 13.61 0.64 -6.53
N PHE A 144 12.61 0.36 -7.36
CA PHE A 144 12.01 -0.97 -7.47
C PHE A 144 12.41 -1.65 -8.75
N ARG A 145 12.34 -2.98 -8.73
CA ARG A 145 12.50 -3.84 -9.89
C ARG A 145 11.28 -4.74 -10.05
N ARG A 146 11.10 -5.22 -11.27
CA ARG A 146 10.07 -6.21 -11.58
C ARG A 146 10.26 -7.43 -10.66
N PRO A 147 9.19 -7.92 -10.00
CA PRO A 147 9.27 -9.14 -9.19
C PRO A 147 9.62 -10.35 -10.07
N GLU A 148 10.51 -11.20 -9.57
CA GLU A 148 10.99 -12.39 -10.27
C GLU A 148 11.45 -13.48 -9.28
N GLY A 149 11.65 -14.70 -9.79
CA GLY A 149 12.19 -15.83 -9.02
C GLY A 149 11.38 -16.12 -7.75
N LEU A 150 12.07 -16.26 -6.62
CA LEU A 150 11.48 -16.61 -5.33
C LEU A 150 10.35 -15.67 -4.89
N ALA A 151 10.39 -14.39 -5.24
CA ALA A 151 9.32 -13.46 -4.88
C ALA A 151 8.00 -13.84 -5.56
N VAL A 152 8.04 -14.18 -6.85
CA VAL A 152 6.88 -14.64 -7.62
C VAL A 152 6.45 -16.02 -7.17
N GLU A 153 7.40 -16.95 -6.95
CA GLU A 153 7.07 -18.29 -6.47
C GLU A 153 6.35 -18.28 -5.11
N ASN A 154 6.81 -17.44 -4.18
CA ASN A 154 6.18 -17.30 -2.87
C ASN A 154 4.78 -16.67 -2.98
N PHE A 155 4.64 -15.62 -3.81
CA PHE A 155 3.35 -15.00 -4.08
C PHE A 155 2.34 -16.00 -4.66
N LEU A 156 2.73 -16.80 -5.66
CA LEU A 156 1.84 -17.79 -6.27
C LEU A 156 1.43 -18.88 -5.27
N LYS A 157 2.35 -19.34 -4.42
CA LYS A 157 2.03 -20.30 -3.34
C LYS A 157 1.03 -19.72 -2.34
N GLU A 158 1.21 -18.46 -1.95
CA GLU A 158 0.26 -17.78 -1.06
C GLU A 158 -1.11 -17.59 -1.74
N ALA A 159 -1.11 -17.21 -3.02
CA ALA A 159 -2.32 -17.07 -3.81
C ALA A 159 -3.09 -18.40 -3.96
N ASP A 160 -2.39 -19.53 -4.11
CA ASP A 160 -3.01 -20.85 -4.14
C ASP A 160 -3.71 -21.17 -2.81
N VAL A 161 -3.07 -20.89 -1.66
CA VAL A 161 -3.68 -21.08 -0.33
C VAL A 161 -4.92 -20.20 -0.16
N VAL A 162 -4.85 -18.94 -0.62
CA VAL A 162 -5.99 -18.01 -0.57
C VAL A 162 -7.12 -18.49 -1.48
N ARG A 163 -6.80 -18.99 -2.69
CA ARG A 163 -7.79 -19.53 -3.64
C ARG A 163 -8.52 -20.73 -3.04
N GLU A 164 -7.80 -21.72 -2.52
CA GLU A 164 -8.39 -22.92 -1.91
C GLU A 164 -9.37 -22.54 -0.79
N PHE A 165 -8.95 -21.68 0.13
CA PHE A 165 -9.82 -21.20 1.21
C PHE A 165 -11.03 -20.42 0.68
N ALA A 166 -10.86 -19.60 -0.36
CA ALA A 166 -11.94 -18.83 -0.96
C ALA A 166 -13.02 -19.71 -1.60
N GLU A 167 -12.59 -20.77 -2.29
CA GLU A 167 -13.48 -21.76 -2.91
C GLU A 167 -14.28 -22.53 -1.86
N GLU A 168 -13.62 -22.99 -0.80
CA GLU A 168 -14.25 -23.70 0.32
C GLU A 168 -15.31 -22.83 1.04
N ASN A 169 -15.02 -21.53 1.23
CA ASN A 169 -15.88 -20.61 1.97
C ASN A 169 -16.83 -19.79 1.09
N ASN A 170 -16.79 -19.99 -0.24
CA ASN A 170 -17.58 -19.25 -1.22
C ASN A 170 -17.50 -17.72 -1.05
N VAL A 171 -16.27 -17.21 -0.96
CA VAL A 171 -15.96 -15.77 -0.94
C VAL A 171 -15.16 -15.36 -2.17
N LEU A 172 -15.15 -14.07 -2.50
CA LEU A 172 -14.31 -13.54 -3.57
C LEU A 172 -12.86 -13.38 -3.11
N VAL A 173 -11.95 -13.38 -4.08
CA VAL A 173 -10.57 -12.92 -3.92
C VAL A 173 -10.41 -11.64 -4.73
N GLU A 174 -9.91 -10.58 -4.11
CA GLU A 174 -9.49 -9.35 -4.78
C GLU A 174 -7.96 -9.28 -4.89
N GLY A 175 -7.47 -8.81 -6.03
CA GLY A 175 -6.08 -8.45 -6.20
C GLY A 175 -5.82 -7.01 -5.76
N TRP A 176 -4.81 -6.82 -4.90
CA TRP A 176 -4.27 -5.51 -4.55
C TRP A 176 -2.92 -5.34 -5.25
N GLY A 177 -2.79 -4.32 -6.10
CA GLY A 177 -1.62 -4.20 -6.97
C GLY A 177 -1.35 -2.80 -7.53
N PRO A 178 -2.34 -2.10 -8.12
CA PRO A 178 -2.10 -0.75 -8.59
C PRO A 178 -2.23 0.28 -7.46
N MET A 179 -1.19 1.06 -7.22
CA MET A 179 -1.23 2.19 -6.29
C MET A 179 -1.71 3.47 -6.98
N GLY A 180 -1.45 3.62 -8.29
CA GLY A 180 -1.92 4.73 -9.09
C GLY A 180 -1.56 6.11 -8.51
N GLY A 181 -2.55 7.00 -8.46
CA GLY A 181 -2.37 8.36 -7.94
C GLY A 181 -1.97 8.42 -6.47
N ASP A 182 -2.35 7.44 -5.66
CA ASP A 182 -2.08 7.43 -4.22
C ASP A 182 -0.58 7.27 -3.95
N ALA A 183 0.13 6.46 -4.75
CA ALA A 183 1.60 6.39 -4.69
C ALA A 183 2.25 7.75 -4.87
N VAL A 184 1.76 8.57 -5.81
CA VAL A 184 2.29 9.90 -6.02
C VAL A 184 2.03 10.80 -4.79
N VAL A 185 0.86 10.69 -4.16
CA VAL A 185 0.56 11.41 -2.92
C VAL A 185 1.47 10.97 -1.77
N TRP A 186 1.75 9.68 -1.62
CA TRP A 186 2.70 9.19 -0.61
C TRP A 186 4.13 9.68 -0.88
N LEU A 187 4.56 9.69 -2.14
CA LEU A 187 5.93 10.04 -2.52
C LEU A 187 6.26 11.53 -2.37
N CYS A 188 5.29 12.42 -2.60
CA CYS A 188 5.54 13.88 -2.62
C CYS A 188 4.55 14.75 -1.83
N GLY A 189 3.49 14.16 -1.25
CA GLY A 189 2.48 14.88 -0.48
C GLY A 189 1.40 15.54 -1.34
N VAL A 190 0.18 15.57 -0.82
CA VAL A 190 -1.02 16.03 -1.55
C VAL A 190 -0.93 17.47 -2.07
N GLU A 191 -0.36 18.38 -1.29
CA GLU A 191 -0.21 19.80 -1.67
C GLU A 191 0.68 19.94 -2.91
N ASN A 192 1.76 19.16 -2.98
CA ASN A 192 2.68 19.17 -4.12
C ASN A 192 2.02 18.58 -5.37
N VAL A 193 1.30 17.46 -5.24
CA VAL A 193 0.57 16.85 -6.37
C VAL A 193 -0.41 17.84 -6.99
N ILE A 194 -1.26 18.47 -6.17
CA ILE A 194 -2.24 19.44 -6.65
C ILE A 194 -1.55 20.62 -7.31
N ARG A 195 -0.49 21.17 -6.69
CA ARG A 195 0.25 22.30 -7.25
C ARG A 195 0.93 21.95 -8.57
N TRP A 196 1.60 20.80 -8.66
CA TRP A 196 2.34 20.39 -9.85
C TRP A 196 1.43 20.00 -11.02
N ALA A 197 0.21 19.54 -10.75
CA ALA A 197 -0.79 19.31 -11.80
C ALA A 197 -1.04 20.56 -12.67
N PHE A 198 -0.91 21.77 -12.10
CA PHE A 198 -1.05 23.03 -12.82
C PHE A 198 0.28 23.66 -13.22
N THR A 199 1.31 23.54 -12.38
CA THR A 199 2.55 24.31 -12.53
C THR A 199 3.69 23.54 -13.20
N LYS A 200 3.65 22.21 -13.15
CA LYS A 200 4.67 21.31 -13.69
C LYS A 200 4.03 20.00 -14.22
N PRO A 201 3.05 20.07 -15.14
CA PRO A 201 2.30 18.88 -15.55
C PRO A 201 3.20 17.82 -16.20
N GLU A 202 4.25 18.21 -16.94
CA GLU A 202 5.18 17.28 -17.58
C GLU A 202 5.98 16.47 -16.54
N PHE A 203 6.43 17.13 -15.47
CA PHE A 203 7.10 16.49 -14.34
C PHE A 203 6.18 15.47 -13.66
N LEU A 204 4.95 15.88 -13.34
CA LEU A 204 3.97 15.00 -12.70
C LEU A 204 3.65 13.79 -13.59
N MET A 205 3.53 14.00 -14.90
CA MET A 205 3.34 12.91 -15.87
C MET A 205 4.52 11.94 -15.92
N ARG A 206 5.76 12.42 -15.79
CA ARG A 206 6.94 11.54 -15.69
C ARG A 206 6.92 10.71 -14.41
N LEU A 207 6.57 11.33 -13.28
CA LEU A 207 6.41 10.62 -12.00
C LEU A 207 5.32 9.53 -12.08
N LEU A 208 4.15 9.87 -12.63
CA LEU A 208 3.07 8.91 -12.84
C LEU A 208 3.46 7.75 -13.76
N ARG A 209 4.31 7.99 -14.78
CA ARG A 209 4.82 6.91 -15.64
C ARG A 209 5.74 5.94 -14.91
N ILE A 210 6.52 6.42 -13.94
CA ILE A 210 7.34 5.55 -13.09
C ILE A 210 6.42 4.65 -12.26
N VAL A 211 5.42 5.24 -11.59
CA VAL A 211 4.44 4.49 -10.78
C VAL A 211 3.65 3.50 -11.64
N LEU A 212 3.20 3.92 -12.83
CA LEU A 212 2.49 3.04 -13.77
C LEU A 212 3.36 1.83 -14.16
N GLY A 213 4.67 2.01 -14.30
CA GLY A 213 5.59 0.89 -14.55
C GLY A 213 5.54 -0.15 -13.43
N TRP A 214 5.47 0.28 -12.17
CA TRP A 214 5.32 -0.62 -11.02
C TRP A 214 3.95 -1.29 -10.99
N ASP A 215 2.89 -0.52 -11.22
CA ASP A 215 1.51 -1.02 -11.25
C ASP A 215 1.31 -2.07 -12.35
N LEU A 216 1.94 -1.90 -13.52
CA LEU A 216 1.87 -2.88 -14.61
C LEU A 216 2.56 -4.20 -14.22
N TRP A 217 3.66 -4.17 -13.46
CA TRP A 217 4.26 -5.41 -12.95
C TRP A 217 3.31 -6.17 -12.01
N SER A 218 2.56 -5.44 -11.19
CA SER A 218 1.54 -6.01 -10.32
C SER A 218 0.37 -6.58 -11.11
N ILE A 219 -0.18 -5.81 -12.06
CA ILE A 219 -1.32 -6.26 -12.89
C ILE A 219 -0.98 -7.53 -13.68
N GLU A 220 0.24 -7.67 -14.19
CA GLU A 220 0.67 -8.87 -14.92
C GLU A 220 0.74 -10.14 -14.05
N LEU A 221 0.77 -10.00 -12.71
CA LEU A 221 0.79 -11.13 -11.76
C LEU A 221 -0.58 -11.51 -11.20
N LEU A 222 -1.60 -10.66 -11.38
CA LEU A 222 -2.97 -10.88 -10.90
C LEU A 222 -3.84 -11.51 -11.99
#